data_AF-A0A3A6JZ80-F1
#
_entry.id   AF-A0A3A6JZ80-F1
#
_cell.length_a   1.000
_cell.length_b   1.000
_cell.length_c   1.000
_cell.angle_alpha   90.00
_cell.angle_beta   90.00
_cell.angle_gamma   90.00
#
_symmetry.space_group_name_H-M   'P 1'
#
loop_
_entity.id
_entity.type
_entity.pdbx_description
1 polymer ?
#
loop_
_entity_poly.entity_id
_entity_poly.type
_entity_poly.pdbx_seq_one_letter_code
_entity_poly.pdbx_strand_id
1 'polypeptide(L)'
;STAKVMYCRMLDAMLSKGQEDENGILFVCFPVTAIAAVLSRSPMTVKRSLNELETAGLIMRVRQGVGEPNRIYVLIPGKEDAALA
;
A
#
# COMPACT_ATOMS: atom_id res chain seq x y z
N SER A 1 -13.93 -1.98 -8.57
CA SER A 1 -12.58 -2.40 -9.05
C SER A 1 -11.85 -3.07 -7.89
N THR A 2 -11.09 -4.14 -8.16
CA THR A 2 -10.22 -4.81 -7.18
C THR A 2 -9.24 -3.82 -6.54
N ALA A 3 -8.75 -2.83 -7.31
CA ALA A 3 -7.88 -1.77 -6.82
C ALA A 3 -8.52 -0.94 -5.69
N LYS A 4 -9.79 -0.55 -5.84
CA LYS A 4 -10.50 0.21 -4.79
C LYS A 4 -10.66 -0.58 -3.49
N VAL A 5 -11.02 -1.87 -3.60
CA VAL A 5 -11.15 -2.75 -2.42
C VAL A 5 -9.80 -2.96 -1.74
N MET A 6 -8.75 -3.15 -2.54
CA MET A 6 -7.36 -3.25 -2.07
C MET A 6 -6.92 -1.98 -1.33
N TYR A 7 -7.22 -0.80 -1.88
CA TYR A 7 -6.90 0.48 -1.26
C TYR A 7 -7.57 0.63 0.11
N CYS A 8 -8.88 0.36 0.22
CA CYS A 8 -9.58 0.43 1.51
C CYS A 8 -8.98 -0.55 2.54
N ARG A 9 -8.63 -1.76 2.13
CA ARG A 9 -7.99 -2.77 3.00
C ARG A 9 -6.60 -2.33 3.45
N MET A 10 -5.81 -1.69 2.58
CA MET A 10 -4.49 -1.18 2.92
C MET A 10 -4.58 0.03 3.86
N LEU A 11 -5.55 0.92 3.62
CA LEU A 11 -5.80 2.07 4.50
C LEU A 11 -6.19 1.60 5.90
N ASP A 12 -7.10 0.62 6.01
CA ASP A 12 -7.49 0.01 7.28
C ASP A 12 -6.31 -0.68 7.98
N ALA A 13 -5.48 -1.41 7.22
CA ALA A 13 -4.26 -2.02 7.75
C ALA A 13 -3.23 -0.99 8.23
N MET A 14 -3.08 0.14 7.53
CA MET A 14 -2.20 1.24 7.90
C MET A 14 -2.68 1.93 9.19
N LEU A 15 -3.99 2.14 9.34
CA LEU A 15 -4.55 2.77 10.54
C LEU A 15 -4.54 1.85 11.76
N SER A 16 -4.67 0.54 11.57
CA SER A 16 -4.73 -0.44 12.67
C SER A 16 -3.36 -1.02 13.06
N LYS A 17 -2.46 -1.20 12.10
CA LYS A 17 -1.17 -1.91 12.27
C LYS A 17 -0.04 -1.27 11.45
N GLY A 18 -0.23 -0.03 10.98
CA GLY A 18 0.82 0.68 10.27
C GLY A 18 2.07 0.82 11.13
N GLN A 19 3.21 0.81 10.46
CA GLN A 19 4.51 1.04 11.07
C GLN A 19 4.99 2.41 10.62
N GLU A 20 5.58 3.18 11.52
CA GLU A 20 6.21 4.45 11.15
C GLU A 20 7.62 4.19 10.64
N ASP A 21 8.01 4.90 9.58
CA ASP A 21 9.41 4.99 9.19
C ASP A 21 10.16 6.04 10.01
N GLU A 22 11.43 6.26 9.69
CA GLU A 22 12.31 7.21 10.39
C GLU A 22 11.79 8.66 10.32
N ASN A 23 10.90 8.98 9.39
CA ASN A 23 10.30 10.30 9.22
C ASN A 23 8.91 10.40 9.87
N GLY A 24 8.45 9.37 10.59
CA GLY A 24 7.11 9.31 11.16
C GLY A 24 6.01 9.03 10.13
N ILE A 25 6.38 8.60 8.91
CA ILE A 25 5.39 8.29 7.87
C ILE A 25 4.94 6.84 8.02
N LEU A 26 3.63 6.65 8.17
CA LEU A 26 3.03 5.33 8.27
C LEU A 26 3.13 4.56 6.94
N PHE A 27 3.56 3.31 7.02
CA PHE A 27 3.59 2.36 5.92
C PHE A 27 3.06 0.99 6.36
N VAL A 28 2.74 0.15 5.38
CA VAL A 28 2.44 -1.28 5.59
C VAL A 28 3.41 -2.14 4.81
N CYS A 29 3.99 -3.15 5.47
CA CYS A 29 4.72 -4.24 4.82
C CYS A 29 3.72 -5.32 4.42
N PHE A 30 3.38 -5.39 3.13
CA PHE A 30 2.35 -6.31 2.67
C PHE A 30 2.85 -7.19 1.52
N PRO A 31 3.17 -8.48 1.77
CA PRO A 31 3.60 -9.38 0.71
C PRO A 31 2.44 -9.62 -0.28
N VAL A 32 2.75 -9.61 -1.58
CA VAL A 32 1.77 -9.82 -2.67
C VAL A 32 0.96 -11.11 -2.48
N THR A 33 1.57 -12.15 -1.93
CA THR A 33 0.93 -13.44 -1.62
C THR A 33 -0.15 -13.31 -0.55
N ALA A 34 0.11 -12.53 0.50
CA ALA A 34 -0.91 -12.25 1.53
C ALA A 34 -2.07 -11.45 0.96
N ILE A 35 -1.81 -10.45 0.10
CA ILE A 35 -2.89 -9.69 -0.56
C ILE A 35 -3.71 -10.58 -1.47
N ALA A 36 -3.06 -11.47 -2.22
CA ALA A 36 -3.72 -12.44 -3.09
C ALA A 36 -4.67 -13.35 -2.31
N ALA A 37 -4.23 -13.86 -1.17
CA ALA A 37 -5.06 -14.67 -0.28
C ALA A 37 -6.26 -13.87 0.27
N VAL A 38 -6.00 -12.68 0.82
CA VAL A 38 -7.02 -11.80 1.45
C VAL A 38 -8.08 -11.32 0.47
N LEU A 39 -7.71 -11.11 -0.79
CA LEU A 39 -8.62 -10.68 -1.85
C LEU A 39 -9.19 -11.87 -2.66
N SER A 40 -8.73 -13.09 -2.39
CA SER A 40 -9.02 -14.29 -3.20
C SER A 40 -8.78 -14.04 -4.70
N ARG A 41 -7.64 -13.40 -5.03
CA ARG A 41 -7.25 -13.05 -6.40
C ARG A 41 -5.91 -13.65 -6.77
N SER A 42 -5.68 -13.81 -8.07
CA SER A 42 -4.39 -14.25 -8.56
C SER A 42 -3.29 -13.21 -8.25
N PRO A 43 -2.04 -13.63 -8.01
CA PRO A 43 -0.92 -12.70 -7.84
C PRO A 43 -0.75 -11.73 -9.02
N MET A 44 -1.07 -12.15 -10.23
CA MET A 44 -1.10 -11.31 -11.44
C MET A 44 -2.11 -10.17 -11.31
N THR A 45 -3.32 -10.47 -10.86
CA THR A 45 -4.37 -9.45 -10.62
C THR A 45 -3.95 -8.48 -9.52
N VAL A 46 -3.35 -8.98 -8.43
CA VAL A 46 -2.84 -8.14 -7.34
C VAL A 46 -1.76 -7.19 -7.83
N LYS A 47 -0.77 -7.68 -8.60
CA LYS A 47 0.27 -6.83 -9.21
C LYS A 47 -0.33 -5.77 -10.12
N ARG A 48 -1.32 -6.12 -10.94
CA ARG A 48 -2.02 -5.17 -11.80
C ARG A 48 -2.74 -4.08 -10.98
N SER A 49 -3.48 -4.45 -9.94
CA SER A 49 -4.16 -3.48 -9.08
C SER A 49 -3.19 -2.59 -8.30
N LEU A 50 -2.04 -3.12 -7.85
CA LEU A 50 -0.99 -2.29 -7.25
C LEU A 50 -0.44 -1.26 -8.23
N ASN A 51 -0.17 -1.66 -9.48
CA ASN A 51 0.27 -0.73 -10.52
C ASN A 51 -0.80 0.33 -10.83
N GLU A 52 -2.07 -0.05 -10.89
CA GLU A 52 -3.20 0.89 -11.10
C GLU A 52 -3.25 1.95 -9.99
N LEU A 53 -3.10 1.54 -8.72
CA LEU A 53 -3.09 2.45 -7.57
C LEU A 53 -1.85 3.37 -7.55
N GLU A 54 -0.69 2.84 -7.94
CA GLU A 54 0.55 3.61 -8.01
C GLU A 54 0.49 4.64 -9.15
N THR A 55 0.01 4.26 -10.34
CA THR A 55 -0.23 5.19 -11.45
C THR A 55 -1.26 6.26 -11.09
N ALA A 56 -2.26 5.93 -10.27
CA ALA A 56 -3.25 6.88 -9.78
C ALA A 56 -2.73 7.80 -8.65
N GLY A 57 -1.49 7.61 -8.17
CA GLY A 57 -0.93 8.39 -7.06
C GLY A 57 -1.58 8.10 -5.71
N LEU A 58 -2.23 6.93 -5.55
CA LEU A 58 -2.90 6.52 -4.31
C LEU A 58 -2.00 5.69 -3.40
N ILE A 59 -0.93 5.11 -3.94
CA ILE A 59 0.09 4.40 -3.16
C ILE A 59 1.48 4.71 -3.68
N MET A 60 2.49 4.59 -2.81
CA MET A 60 3.90 4.57 -3.17
C MET A 60 4.54 3.28 -2.64
N ARG A 61 5.32 2.59 -3.49
CA ARG A 61 6.01 1.34 -3.10
C ARG A 61 7.51 1.56 -2.99
N VAL A 62 8.08 1.20 -1.85
CA VAL A 62 9.53 1.25 -1.61
C VAL A 62 10.03 -0.16 -1.34
N ARG A 63 11.06 -0.58 -2.09
CA ARG A 63 11.66 -1.90 -1.93
C ARG A 63 12.60 -1.90 -0.73
N GLN A 64 12.42 -2.85 0.20
CA GLN A 64 13.27 -2.96 1.40
C GLN A 64 14.55 -3.75 1.18
N GLY A 65 14.57 -4.67 0.21
CA GLY A 65 15.71 -5.56 -0.04
C GLY A 65 15.39 -6.69 -1.01
N VAL A 66 16.26 -7.68 -1.07
CA VAL A 66 16.02 -8.92 -1.82
C VAL A 66 15.31 -9.91 -0.89
N GLY A 67 14.13 -10.40 -1.28
CA GLY A 67 13.32 -11.32 -0.48
C GLY A 67 12.37 -10.65 0.51
N GLU A 68 12.67 -9.42 0.94
CA GLU A 68 11.79 -8.64 1.82
C GLU A 68 10.57 -8.09 1.08
N PRO A 69 9.39 -8.04 1.74
CA PRO A 69 8.21 -7.40 1.18
C PRO A 69 8.42 -5.90 0.99
N ASN A 70 7.75 -5.31 0.00
CA ASN A 70 7.82 -3.86 -0.22
C ASN A 70 7.10 -3.11 0.92
N ARG A 71 7.65 -1.96 1.32
CA ARG A 71 6.89 -0.92 2.05
C ARG A 71 5.89 -0.33 1.09
N ILE A 72 4.64 -0.25 1.52
CA ILE A 72 3.58 0.42 0.77
C ILE A 72 3.08 1.57 1.63
N TYR A 73 3.27 2.78 1.13
CA TYR A 73 2.73 4.00 1.69
C TYR A 73 1.38 4.26 1.03
N VAL A 74 0.33 4.45 1.82
CA VAL A 74 -1.00 4.77 1.30
C VAL A 74 -1.17 6.29 1.33
N LEU A 75 -1.44 6.88 0.16
CA LEU A 75 -1.56 8.32 -0.03
C LEU A 75 -3.03 8.71 -0.01
N ILE A 76 -3.40 9.65 0.85
CA ILE A 76 -4.78 10.14 0.97
C ILE A 76 -4.96 11.33 0.02
N PRO A 77 -5.73 11.19 -1.08
CA PRO A 77 -5.93 12.27 -2.04
C PRO A 77 -6.67 13.44 -1.38
N GLY A 78 -6.28 14.68 -1.73
CA GLY A 78 -6.84 15.90 -1.16
C GLY A 78 -6.25 16.32 0.20
N LYS A 79 -5.23 15.60 0.68
CA LYS A 79 -4.40 16.00 1.82
C LYS A 79 -3.01 16.44 1.32
N GLU A 80 -3.02 17.39 0.38
CA GLU A 80 -1.85 18.24 0.13
C GLU A 80 -1.64 19.04 1.43
N ASP A 81 -0.41 19.12 1.96
CA ASP A 81 -0.03 19.86 3.18
C ASP A 81 -0.36 19.25 4.57
N ALA A 82 -0.01 17.98 4.82
CA ALA A 82 0.11 17.50 6.20
C ALA A 82 1.48 16.94 6.57
N ALA A 83 2.48 17.06 5.68
CA ALA A 83 3.83 16.51 5.91
C ALA A 83 4.94 17.59 5.89
N LEU A 84 4.59 18.89 5.96
CA LEU A 84 5.55 20.00 5.88
C LEU A 84 5.29 21.16 6.86
N ALA A 85 4.62 20.91 7.99
CA ALA A 85 4.50 21.88 9.08
C ALA A 85 5.29 21.43 10.31
#